data_AF-I6ZTA5-F1
#
_entry.id   AF-I6ZTA5-F1
#
_cell.length_a   1.000
_cell.length_b   1.000
_cell.length_c   1.000
_cell.angle_alpha   90.00
_cell.angle_beta   90.00
_cell.angle_gamma   90.00
#
_symmetry.space_group_name_H-M   'P 1'
#
loop_
_entity.id
_entity.type
_entity.pdbx_description
1 polymer ?
#
loop_
_entity_poly.entity_id
_entity_poly.type
_entity_poly.pdbx_seq_one_letter_code
_entity_poly.pdbx_strand_id
1 'polypeptide(L)'
;MDIGQTHLGGLISNAQQDEKVRYHIVGSKVRMTCNLVKSLYGRSHRTKLIVNGYGQVLLSSQPGVIYDNIKMNHPLVKLLQDYVKKMDVVGDGATFFVVLVSELIQETIDIIGKGMKPTYLSHMLREVHKEVEDLTKGLRVEHIIRFEDRESISKVLRGILKDSNLEKMVSEGISLTRSFNSENIRVCKVACGSVEDSYVVQGMVFNRSPEGEVKHVLKGKTSIYNCPLDISRTELKGTVLMRTASELLSFSKDENKRTKKAVESMDGDVVICSGKGIRYILTS
;
A
#
# COMPACT_ATOMS: atom_id res chain seq x y z
N MET A 1 -22.45 1.42 -61.31
CA MET A 1 -21.63 0.24 -60.93
C MET A 1 -21.76 0.07 -59.44
N ASP A 2 -22.37 -1.04 -59.03
CA ASP A 2 -22.64 -1.34 -57.63
C ASP A 2 -21.33 -1.80 -56.97
N ILE A 3 -20.70 -0.89 -56.20
CA ILE A 3 -19.40 -1.13 -55.57
C ILE A 3 -19.48 -2.29 -54.56
N GLY A 4 -20.69 -2.67 -54.13
CA GLY A 4 -20.97 -3.74 -53.18
C GLY A 4 -20.67 -5.17 -53.66
N GLN A 5 -20.50 -5.42 -54.96
CA GLN A 5 -20.21 -6.77 -55.51
C GLN A 5 -18.78 -6.92 -56.07
N THR A 6 -17.85 -6.07 -55.65
CA THR A 6 -16.44 -6.22 -56.03
C THR A 6 -15.67 -7.05 -55.00
N HIS A 7 -14.65 -7.78 -55.45
CA HIS A 7 -13.70 -8.51 -54.58
C HIS A 7 -13.09 -7.60 -53.49
N LEU A 8 -12.97 -6.30 -53.78
CA LEU A 8 -12.50 -5.27 -52.86
C LEU A 8 -13.51 -4.98 -51.73
N GLY A 9 -14.81 -4.97 -52.04
CA GLY A 9 -15.88 -4.84 -51.05
C GLY A 9 -15.89 -5.99 -50.06
N GLY A 10 -15.64 -7.22 -50.53
CA GLY A 10 -15.49 -8.41 -49.69
C GLY A 10 -14.23 -8.38 -48.81
N LEU A 11 -13.12 -7.82 -49.30
CA LEU A 11 -11.90 -7.65 -48.49
C LEU A 11 -12.08 -6.60 -47.39
N ILE A 12 -12.76 -5.50 -47.69
CA ILE A 12 -13.04 -4.43 -46.71
C ILE A 12 -14.01 -4.92 -45.63
N SER A 13 -15.06 -5.65 -46.00
CA SER A 13 -16.01 -6.21 -45.02
C SER A 13 -15.33 -7.24 -44.11
N ASN A 14 -14.49 -8.11 -44.65
CA ASN A 14 -13.71 -9.08 -43.86
C ASN A 14 -12.72 -8.39 -42.91
N ALA A 15 -12.03 -7.32 -43.36
CA ALA A 15 -11.12 -6.56 -42.51
C ALA A 15 -11.85 -5.88 -41.33
N GLN A 16 -13.06 -5.33 -41.57
CA GLN A 16 -13.88 -4.75 -40.51
C GLN A 16 -14.42 -5.81 -39.54
N GLN A 17 -14.77 -7.00 -40.05
CA GLN A 17 -15.19 -8.14 -39.23
C GLN A 17 -14.06 -8.58 -38.29
N ASP A 18 -12.83 -8.71 -38.82
CA ASP A 18 -11.64 -9.07 -38.05
C ASP A 18 -11.32 -8.05 -36.96
N GLU A 19 -11.50 -6.76 -37.24
CA GLU A 19 -11.25 -5.69 -36.27
C GLU A 19 -12.22 -5.78 -35.08
N LYS A 20 -13.52 -5.99 -35.34
CA LYS A 20 -14.52 -6.19 -34.28
C LYS A 20 -14.20 -7.39 -33.41
N VAL A 21 -13.79 -8.51 -34.01
CA VAL A 21 -13.41 -9.72 -33.29
C VAL A 21 -12.20 -9.46 -32.38
N ARG A 22 -11.20 -8.69 -32.86
CA ARG A 22 -10.04 -8.31 -32.05
C ARG A 22 -10.44 -7.50 -30.81
N TYR A 23 -11.28 -6.49 -30.96
CA TYR A 23 -11.77 -5.69 -29.83
C TYR A 23 -12.54 -6.54 -28.82
N HIS A 24 -13.37 -7.46 -29.30
CA HIS A 24 -14.11 -8.37 -28.44
C HIS A 24 -13.19 -9.30 -27.64
N ILE A 25 -12.18 -9.91 -28.27
CA ILE A 25 -11.21 -10.80 -27.60
C ILE A 25 -10.40 -10.02 -26.56
N VAL A 26 -9.88 -8.86 -26.93
CA VAL A 26 -9.03 -8.04 -26.06
C VAL A 26 -9.83 -7.51 -24.87
N GLY A 27 -11.01 -6.93 -25.14
CA GLY A 27 -11.88 -6.41 -24.10
C GLY A 27 -12.37 -7.51 -23.14
N SER A 28 -12.71 -8.69 -23.66
CA SER A 28 -13.09 -9.83 -22.82
C SER A 28 -11.97 -10.30 -21.90
N LYS A 29 -10.71 -10.29 -22.33
CA LYS A 29 -9.55 -10.63 -21.48
C LYS A 29 -9.36 -9.64 -20.33
N VAL A 30 -9.49 -8.34 -20.61
CA VAL A 30 -9.41 -7.31 -19.57
C VAL A 30 -10.59 -7.43 -18.61
N ARG A 31 -11.81 -7.64 -19.11
CA ARG A 31 -13.01 -7.85 -18.30
C ARG A 31 -12.90 -9.06 -17.38
N MET A 32 -12.36 -10.19 -17.88
CA MET A 32 -12.11 -11.38 -17.07
C MET A 32 -11.19 -11.09 -15.89
N THR A 33 -10.20 -10.22 -16.10
CA THR A 33 -9.32 -9.76 -15.03
C THR A 33 -10.06 -8.92 -13.99
N CYS A 34 -10.85 -7.93 -14.43
CA CYS A 34 -11.64 -7.10 -13.52
C CYS A 34 -12.67 -7.91 -12.70
N ASN A 35 -13.23 -8.96 -13.30
CA ASN A 35 -14.18 -9.85 -12.64
C ASN A 35 -13.62 -10.55 -11.39
N LEU A 36 -12.29 -10.71 -11.28
CA LEU A 36 -11.65 -11.25 -10.07
C LEU A 36 -11.98 -10.41 -8.83
N VAL A 37 -12.05 -9.09 -9.02
CA VAL A 37 -12.27 -8.09 -7.97
C VAL A 37 -13.75 -7.73 -7.84
N LYS A 38 -14.59 -7.96 -8.86
CA LYS A 38 -16.03 -7.61 -8.85
C LYS A 38 -16.77 -8.10 -7.60
N SER A 39 -16.46 -9.32 -7.14
CA SER A 39 -17.07 -9.89 -5.92
C SER A 39 -16.73 -9.16 -4.61
N LEU A 40 -15.68 -8.33 -4.60
CA LEU A 40 -15.21 -7.53 -3.46
C LEU A 40 -15.92 -6.18 -3.35
N TYR A 41 -16.63 -5.76 -4.39
CA TYR A 41 -17.37 -4.50 -4.39
C TYR A 41 -18.63 -4.60 -3.53
N GLY A 42 -18.89 -3.56 -2.73
CA GLY A 42 -20.09 -3.42 -1.93
C GLY A 42 -19.86 -3.49 -0.42
N ARG A 43 -20.94 -3.76 0.32
CA ARG A 43 -20.93 -3.76 1.79
C ARG A 43 -20.40 -5.06 2.41
N SER A 44 -20.31 -6.14 1.65
CA SER A 44 -19.85 -7.44 2.13
C SER A 44 -18.33 -7.45 2.34
N HIS A 45 -17.86 -7.97 3.48
CA HIS A 45 -16.44 -8.15 3.80
C HIS A 45 -15.88 -9.41 3.15
N ARG A 46 -15.87 -9.44 1.81
CA ARG A 46 -15.22 -10.53 1.08
C ARG A 46 -13.72 -10.26 0.97
N THR A 47 -12.94 -11.31 1.09
CA THR A 47 -11.49 -11.31 0.87
C THR A 47 -11.13 -12.40 -0.13
N LYS A 48 -10.04 -12.21 -0.87
CA LYS A 48 -9.48 -13.23 -1.76
C LYS A 48 -8.29 -13.87 -1.09
N LEU A 49 -8.27 -15.20 -1.11
CA LEU A 49 -7.10 -16.00 -0.82
C LEU A 49 -6.31 -16.16 -2.12
N ILE A 50 -5.05 -15.75 -2.10
CA ILE A 50 -4.14 -15.79 -3.24
C ILE A 50 -2.95 -16.65 -2.85
N VAL A 51 -2.63 -17.62 -3.71
CA VAL A 51 -1.38 -18.36 -3.64
C VAL A 51 -0.49 -17.84 -4.76
N ASN A 52 0.60 -17.16 -4.41
CA ASN A 52 1.48 -16.60 -5.41
C ASN A 52 2.39 -17.67 -6.03
N GLY A 53 3.16 -17.30 -7.07
CA GLY A 53 4.07 -18.21 -7.74
C GLY A 53 5.22 -18.75 -6.88
N TYR A 54 5.42 -18.20 -5.68
CA TYR A 54 6.42 -18.62 -4.70
C TYR A 54 5.80 -19.52 -3.60
N GLY A 55 4.51 -19.86 -3.70
CA GLY A 55 3.80 -20.66 -2.71
C GLY A 55 3.40 -19.89 -1.44
N GLN A 56 3.55 -18.57 -1.41
CA GLN A 56 3.07 -17.76 -0.29
C GLN A 56 1.56 -17.57 -0.38
N VAL A 57 0.89 -17.76 0.75
CA VAL A 57 -0.56 -17.57 0.89
C VAL A 57 -0.82 -16.18 1.45
N LEU A 58 -1.62 -15.40 0.73
CA LEU A 58 -1.98 -14.03 1.07
C LEU A 58 -3.51 -13.90 1.08
N LEU A 59 -4.03 -13.15 2.04
CA LEU A 59 -5.45 -12.80 2.11
C LEU A 59 -5.58 -11.29 1.90
N SER A 60 -6.32 -10.87 0.87
CA SER A 60 -6.50 -9.44 0.60
C SER A 60 -7.85 -9.12 -0.03
N SER A 61 -8.38 -7.95 0.29
CA SER A 61 -9.53 -7.31 -0.36
C SER A 61 -9.13 -6.15 -1.28
N GLN A 62 -7.84 -5.78 -1.31
CA GLN A 62 -7.35 -4.65 -2.08
C GLN A 62 -6.92 -5.07 -3.49
N PRO A 63 -7.47 -4.44 -4.55
CA PRO A 63 -7.16 -4.80 -5.94
C PRO A 63 -5.67 -4.70 -6.29
N GLY A 64 -4.95 -3.70 -5.78
CA GLY A 64 -3.52 -3.53 -6.02
C GLY A 64 -2.70 -4.75 -5.57
N VAL A 65 -2.92 -5.18 -4.31
CA VAL A 65 -2.29 -6.37 -3.75
C VAL A 65 -2.68 -7.64 -4.51
N ILE A 66 -3.94 -7.75 -4.93
CA ILE A 66 -4.42 -8.90 -5.70
C ILE A 66 -3.69 -8.99 -7.05
N TYR A 67 -3.65 -7.90 -7.81
CA TYR A 67 -3.02 -7.89 -9.13
C TYR A 67 -1.50 -8.04 -9.09
N ASP A 68 -0.84 -7.57 -8.04
CA ASP A 68 0.61 -7.77 -7.85
C ASP A 68 1.01 -9.22 -7.63
N ASN A 69 0.10 -10.03 -7.07
CA ASN A 69 0.38 -11.42 -6.74
C ASN A 69 -0.13 -12.42 -7.80
N ILE A 70 -0.80 -11.94 -8.85
CA ILE A 70 -1.28 -12.75 -9.98
C ILE A 70 -0.41 -12.49 -11.21
N LYS A 71 0.10 -13.55 -11.83
CA LYS A 71 0.90 -13.44 -13.05
C LYS A 71 0.01 -13.10 -14.25
N MET A 72 0.08 -11.85 -14.73
CA MET A 72 -0.68 -11.40 -15.90
C MET A 72 0.24 -10.85 -16.99
N ASN A 73 0.13 -11.41 -18.19
CA ASN A 73 1.02 -11.08 -19.32
C ASN A 73 0.43 -10.05 -20.30
N HIS A 74 -0.85 -9.74 -20.21
CA HIS A 74 -1.52 -8.87 -21.19
C HIS A 74 -1.17 -7.38 -20.97
N PRO A 75 -0.78 -6.61 -22.00
CA PRO A 75 -0.31 -5.23 -21.83
C PRO A 75 -1.37 -4.29 -21.24
N LEU A 76 -2.62 -4.40 -21.69
CA LEU A 76 -3.73 -3.60 -21.12
C LEU A 76 -4.03 -3.92 -19.66
N VAL A 77 -3.73 -5.15 -19.23
CA VAL A 77 -3.93 -5.57 -17.85
C VAL A 77 -2.83 -5.01 -16.96
N LYS A 78 -1.58 -4.97 -17.45
CA LYS A 78 -0.49 -4.26 -16.77
C LYS A 78 -0.78 -2.77 -16.65
N LEU A 79 -1.32 -2.16 -17.70
CA LEU A 79 -1.75 -0.76 -17.65
C LEU A 79 -2.82 -0.55 -16.57
N LEU A 80 -3.85 -1.41 -16.51
CA LEU A 80 -4.87 -1.38 -15.46
C LEU A 80 -4.24 -1.50 -14.06
N GLN A 81 -3.29 -2.42 -13.88
CA GLN A 81 -2.57 -2.62 -12.62
C GLN A 81 -1.80 -1.36 -12.19
N ASP A 82 -1.12 -0.68 -13.12
CA ASP A 82 -0.40 0.56 -12.83
C ASP A 82 -1.35 1.69 -12.41
N TYR A 83 -2.54 1.79 -13.04
CA TYR A 83 -3.57 2.74 -12.60
C TYR A 83 -4.10 2.42 -11.22
N VAL A 84 -4.39 1.14 -10.94
CA VAL A 84 -4.87 0.70 -9.62
C VAL A 84 -3.85 1.05 -8.54
N LYS A 85 -2.55 0.84 -8.78
CA LYS A 85 -1.47 1.24 -7.86
C LYS A 85 -1.44 2.75 -7.60
N LYS A 86 -1.66 3.56 -8.63
CA LYS A 86 -1.71 5.02 -8.47
C LYS A 86 -2.92 5.45 -7.61
N MET A 87 -4.00 4.68 -7.62
CA MET A 87 -5.16 4.96 -6.77
C MET A 87 -4.93 4.65 -5.29
N ASP A 88 -3.90 3.86 -4.94
CA ASP A 88 -3.54 3.63 -3.53
C ASP A 88 -3.16 4.94 -2.81
N VAL A 89 -2.75 5.99 -3.54
CA VAL A 89 -2.53 7.34 -2.98
C VAL A 89 -3.82 7.97 -2.46
N VAL A 90 -4.95 7.70 -3.12
CA VAL A 90 -6.29 8.14 -2.68
C VAL A 90 -6.82 7.22 -1.58
N GLY A 91 -6.33 5.98 -1.53
CA GLY A 91 -6.60 4.99 -0.46
C GLY A 91 -7.87 4.17 -0.69
N ASP A 92 -8.98 4.81 -1.04
CA ASP A 92 -10.26 4.14 -1.35
C ASP A 92 -10.69 4.37 -2.81
N GLY A 93 -11.60 3.51 -3.30
CA GLY A 93 -12.19 3.62 -4.64
C GLY A 93 -11.53 2.76 -5.72
N ALA A 94 -10.39 2.10 -5.43
CA ALA A 94 -9.72 1.21 -6.39
C ALA A 94 -10.65 0.09 -6.88
N THR A 95 -11.45 -0.51 -5.98
CA THR A 95 -12.42 -1.55 -6.33
C THR A 95 -13.53 -0.99 -7.21
N PHE A 96 -14.06 0.19 -6.88
CA PHE A 96 -15.07 0.87 -7.71
C PHE A 96 -14.52 1.17 -9.11
N PHE A 97 -13.32 1.73 -9.20
CA PHE A 97 -12.65 2.02 -10.46
C PHE A 97 -12.53 0.78 -11.35
N VAL A 98 -12.06 -0.34 -10.80
CA VAL A 98 -11.94 -1.61 -11.55
C VAL A 98 -13.30 -2.09 -12.07
N VAL A 99 -14.35 -2.01 -11.24
CA VAL A 99 -15.71 -2.41 -11.62
C VAL A 99 -16.27 -1.48 -12.70
N LEU A 100 -16.08 -0.17 -12.56
CA LEU A 100 -16.52 0.82 -13.53
C LEU A 100 -15.84 0.60 -14.89
N VAL A 101 -14.51 0.40 -14.90
CA VAL A 101 -13.76 0.09 -16.12
C VAL A 101 -14.26 -1.20 -16.77
N SER A 102 -14.56 -2.23 -15.98
CA SER A 102 -15.12 -3.49 -16.49
C SER A 102 -16.45 -3.27 -17.24
N GLU A 103 -17.33 -2.46 -16.68
CA GLU A 103 -18.65 -2.19 -17.26
C GLU A 103 -18.55 -1.29 -18.49
N LEU A 104 -17.71 -0.25 -18.44
CA LEU A 104 -17.46 0.63 -19.60
C LEU A 104 -16.87 -0.14 -20.79
N ILE A 105 -15.98 -1.11 -20.54
CA ILE A 105 -15.45 -1.98 -21.59
C ILE A 105 -16.56 -2.84 -22.20
N GLN A 106 -17.47 -3.37 -21.38
CA GLN A 106 -18.60 -4.18 -21.87
C GLN A 106 -19.50 -3.38 -22.81
N GLU A 107 -19.96 -2.21 -22.36
CA GLU A 107 -20.80 -1.31 -23.17
C GLU A 107 -20.09 -0.87 -24.46
N THR A 108 -18.78 -0.60 -24.36
CA THR A 108 -17.96 -0.23 -25.53
C THR A 108 -17.92 -1.35 -26.58
N ILE A 109 -17.74 -2.61 -26.15
CA ILE A 109 -17.75 -3.77 -27.04
C ILE A 109 -19.11 -3.91 -27.74
N ASP A 110 -20.20 -3.73 -27.00
CA ASP A 110 -21.56 -3.89 -27.54
C ASP A 110 -21.90 -2.78 -28.56
N ILE A 111 -21.48 -1.55 -28.29
CA ILE A 111 -21.63 -0.41 -29.21
C ILE A 111 -20.79 -0.58 -30.48
N ILE A 112 -19.55 -1.06 -30.36
CA ILE A 112 -18.70 -1.39 -31.52
C ILE A 112 -19.33 -2.55 -32.33
N GLY A 113 -19.90 -3.54 -31.65
CA GLY A 113 -20.63 -4.65 -32.25
C GLY A 113 -21.78 -4.17 -33.15
N LYS A 114 -22.54 -3.18 -32.69
CA LYS A 114 -23.62 -2.51 -33.43
C LYS A 114 -23.14 -1.68 -34.64
N GLY A 115 -21.82 -1.56 -34.86
CA GLY A 115 -21.24 -0.94 -36.05
C GLY A 115 -20.70 0.48 -35.85
N MET A 116 -20.62 0.97 -34.61
CA MET A 116 -20.00 2.26 -34.34
C MET A 116 -18.48 2.19 -34.54
N LYS A 117 -17.90 3.23 -35.17
CA LYS A 117 -16.44 3.34 -35.36
C LYS A 117 -15.75 3.62 -34.01
N PRO A 118 -14.68 2.89 -33.63
CA PRO A 118 -13.98 3.09 -32.35
C PRO A 118 -13.45 4.52 -32.15
N THR A 119 -13.01 5.18 -33.22
CA THR A 119 -12.51 6.56 -33.16
C THR A 119 -13.60 7.55 -32.75
N TYR A 120 -14.81 7.38 -33.27
CA TYR A 120 -15.96 8.20 -32.90
C TYR A 120 -16.38 7.94 -31.45
N LEU A 121 -16.46 6.67 -31.04
CA LEU A 121 -16.76 6.32 -29.65
C LEU A 121 -15.73 6.89 -28.67
N SER A 122 -14.44 6.85 -29.00
CA SER A 122 -13.39 7.47 -28.18
C SER A 122 -13.56 8.99 -28.07
N HIS A 123 -14.06 9.67 -29.10
CA HIS A 123 -14.34 11.09 -29.04
C HIS A 123 -15.52 11.37 -28.09
N MET A 124 -16.63 10.64 -28.27
CA MET A 124 -17.82 10.76 -27.41
C MET A 124 -17.49 10.52 -25.93
N LEU A 125 -16.70 9.48 -25.61
CA LEU A 125 -16.29 9.22 -24.22
C LEU A 125 -15.49 10.37 -23.59
N ARG A 126 -14.73 11.14 -24.40
CA ARG A 126 -14.03 12.33 -23.90
C ARG A 126 -14.98 13.49 -23.64
N GLU A 127 -16.05 13.63 -24.42
CA GLU A 127 -17.10 14.62 -24.18
C GLU A 127 -17.88 14.28 -22.91
N VAL A 128 -18.33 13.03 -22.78
CA VAL A 128 -19.00 12.54 -21.56
C VAL A 128 -18.13 12.74 -20.32
N HIS A 129 -16.82 12.49 -20.41
CA HIS A 129 -15.91 12.74 -19.29
C HIS A 129 -15.94 14.21 -18.84
N LYS A 130 -15.95 15.17 -19.76
CA LYS A 130 -16.02 16.61 -19.43
C LYS A 130 -17.36 16.96 -18.77
N GLU A 131 -18.47 16.45 -19.30
CA GLU A 131 -19.79 16.69 -18.71
C GLU A 131 -19.90 16.14 -17.29
N VAL A 132 -19.36 14.93 -17.05
CA VAL A 132 -19.29 14.34 -15.72
C VAL A 132 -18.43 15.19 -14.78
N GLU A 133 -17.29 15.68 -15.26
CA GLU A 133 -16.42 16.56 -14.48
C GLU A 133 -17.16 17.86 -14.07
N ASP A 134 -17.89 18.48 -15.00
CA ASP A 134 -18.67 19.69 -14.69
C ASP A 134 -19.85 19.41 -13.75
N LEU A 135 -20.53 18.27 -13.91
CA LEU A 135 -21.58 17.84 -12.98
C LEU A 135 -21.03 17.64 -11.56
N THR A 136 -19.85 17.03 -11.42
CA THR A 136 -19.25 16.78 -10.10
C THR A 136 -18.90 18.05 -9.36
N LYS A 137 -18.59 19.15 -10.06
CA LYS A 137 -18.36 20.47 -9.43
C LYS A 137 -19.62 20.99 -8.74
N GLY A 138 -20.80 20.79 -9.34
CA GLY A 138 -22.09 21.20 -8.77
C GLY A 138 -22.59 20.32 -7.63
N LEU A 139 -22.18 19.05 -7.58
CA LEU A 139 -22.55 18.09 -6.54
C LEU A 139 -21.59 18.07 -5.35
N ARG A 140 -20.44 18.74 -5.44
CA ARG A 140 -19.44 18.78 -4.39
C ARG A 140 -19.95 19.61 -3.21
N VAL A 141 -20.15 18.96 -2.08
CA VAL A 141 -20.40 19.62 -0.79
C VAL A 141 -19.09 19.70 -0.03
N GLU A 142 -18.62 20.90 0.24
CA GLU A 142 -17.42 21.12 1.05
C GLU A 142 -17.79 21.14 2.54
N HIS A 143 -17.15 20.28 3.32
CA HIS A 143 -17.30 20.24 4.77
C HIS A 143 -15.93 20.42 5.41
N ILE A 144 -15.78 21.47 6.22
CA ILE A 144 -14.53 21.75 6.92
C ILE A 144 -14.49 20.85 8.15
N ILE A 145 -13.53 19.92 8.19
CA ILE A 145 -13.31 19.02 9.31
C ILE A 145 -12.16 19.57 10.17
N ARG A 146 -12.43 19.77 11.46
CA ARG A 146 -11.42 20.16 12.46
C ARG A 146 -10.88 18.90 13.16
N PHE A 147 -9.65 18.94 13.65
CA PHE A 147 -9.00 17.80 14.31
C PHE A 147 -9.63 17.45 15.67
N GLU A 148 -10.30 18.42 16.29
CA GLU A 148 -11.03 18.26 17.55
C GLU A 148 -12.42 17.62 17.34
N ASP A 149 -12.98 17.75 16.13
CA ASP A 149 -14.29 17.21 15.79
C ASP A 149 -14.20 15.73 15.40
N ARG A 150 -14.08 14.90 16.43
CA ARG A 150 -14.03 13.45 16.28
C ARG A 150 -15.29 12.88 15.66
N GLU A 151 -16.45 13.50 15.84
CA GLU A 151 -17.72 13.00 15.31
C GLU A 151 -17.77 13.12 13.78
N SER A 152 -17.35 14.27 13.24
CA SER A 152 -17.25 14.45 11.78
C SER A 152 -16.22 13.52 11.15
N ILE A 153 -15.05 13.34 11.78
CA ILE A 153 -14.02 12.39 11.30
C ILE A 153 -14.59 10.96 11.30
N SER A 154 -15.25 10.57 12.40
CA SER A 154 -15.85 9.25 12.57
C SER A 154 -16.93 8.97 11.51
N LYS A 155 -17.79 9.94 11.17
CA LYS A 155 -18.80 9.82 10.11
C LYS A 155 -18.18 9.47 8.74
N VAL A 156 -17.05 10.09 8.40
CA VAL A 156 -16.32 9.80 7.15
C VAL A 156 -15.71 8.39 7.22
N LEU A 157 -15.02 8.07 8.32
CA LEU A 157 -14.36 6.78 8.51
C LEU A 157 -15.34 5.61 8.53
N ARG A 158 -16.56 5.80 9.03
CA ARG A 158 -17.59 4.75 9.09
C ARG A 158 -17.94 4.19 7.72
N GLY A 159 -17.93 5.04 6.69
CA GLY A 159 -18.16 4.61 5.31
C GLY A 159 -17.08 3.66 4.78
N ILE A 160 -15.85 3.78 5.31
CA ILE A 160 -14.65 3.10 4.83
C ILE A 160 -14.34 1.86 5.69
N LEU A 161 -14.13 2.07 6.99
CA LEU A 161 -13.58 1.05 7.90
C LEU A 161 -14.61 0.02 8.34
N LYS A 162 -15.91 0.36 8.33
CA LYS A 162 -17.04 -0.52 8.68
C LYS A 162 -16.93 -1.27 10.03
N ASP A 163 -15.97 -0.86 10.87
CA ASP A 163 -15.68 -1.37 12.21
C ASP A 163 -15.58 -0.18 13.16
N SER A 164 -16.41 -0.19 14.21
CA SER A 164 -16.52 0.92 15.14
C SER A 164 -15.30 1.11 16.04
N ASN A 165 -14.56 0.05 16.34
CA ASN A 165 -13.36 0.12 17.18
C ASN A 165 -12.20 0.70 16.37
N LEU A 166 -12.03 0.25 15.12
CA LEU A 166 -11.06 0.83 14.19
C LEU A 166 -11.38 2.31 13.89
N GLU A 167 -12.65 2.66 13.69
CA GLU A 167 -13.11 4.06 13.50
C GLU A 167 -12.67 4.96 14.66
N LYS A 168 -12.87 4.51 15.91
CA LYS A 168 -12.46 5.24 17.11
C LYS A 168 -10.94 5.38 17.22
N MET A 169 -10.19 4.31 16.98
CA MET A 169 -8.72 4.35 17.06
C MET A 169 -8.12 5.29 16.01
N VAL A 170 -8.60 5.24 14.78
CA VAL A 170 -8.08 6.11 13.71
C VAL A 170 -8.46 7.56 13.95
N SER A 171 -9.70 7.85 14.39
CA SER A 171 -10.11 9.21 14.74
C SER A 171 -9.32 9.78 15.91
N GLU A 172 -9.02 8.98 16.93
CA GLU A 172 -8.14 9.35 18.04
C GLU A 172 -6.71 9.63 17.56
N GLY A 173 -6.15 8.77 16.71
CA GLY A 173 -4.81 8.96 16.12
C GLY A 173 -4.69 10.25 15.30
N ILE A 174 -5.71 10.60 14.50
CA ILE A 174 -5.76 11.86 13.74
C ILE A 174 -5.84 13.06 14.69
N SER A 175 -6.66 12.96 15.74
CA SER A 175 -6.84 14.03 16.72
C SER A 175 -5.55 14.30 17.53
N LEU A 176 -4.82 13.25 17.91
CA LEU A 176 -3.54 13.34 18.63
C LEU A 176 -2.40 13.91 17.77
N THR A 177 -2.32 13.48 16.51
CA THR A 177 -1.26 13.94 15.59
C THR A 177 -1.55 15.30 14.96
N ARG A 178 -2.81 15.76 15.01
CA ARG A 178 -3.30 16.99 14.36
C ARG A 178 -2.88 17.08 12.89
N SER A 179 -2.88 15.93 12.20
CA SER A 179 -2.41 15.81 10.84
C SER A 179 -3.18 14.71 10.11
N PHE A 180 -3.52 14.96 8.85
CA PHE A 180 -4.06 13.95 7.95
C PHE A 180 -2.95 13.18 7.20
N ASN A 181 -1.67 13.46 7.47
CA ASN A 181 -0.58 12.72 6.84
C ASN A 181 -0.51 11.30 7.42
N SER A 182 -0.66 10.30 6.55
CA SER A 182 -0.56 8.88 6.88
C SER A 182 0.78 8.49 7.53
N GLU A 183 1.86 9.23 7.27
CA GLU A 183 3.18 8.93 7.86
C GLU A 183 3.24 9.17 9.37
N ASN A 184 2.37 10.04 9.88
CA ASN A 184 2.30 10.38 11.30
C ASN A 184 1.54 9.32 12.13
N ILE A 185 0.80 8.42 11.48
CA ILE A 185 0.04 7.36 12.13
C ILE A 185 0.60 6.01 11.68
N ARG A 186 1.35 5.34 12.57
CA ARG A 186 1.94 4.02 12.28
C ARG A 186 1.13 2.90 12.91
N VAL A 187 0.91 1.83 12.15
CA VAL A 187 0.27 0.60 12.62
C VAL A 187 1.34 -0.42 12.99
N CYS A 188 1.43 -0.76 14.28
CA CYS A 188 2.32 -1.81 14.79
C CYS A 188 1.53 -3.12 14.91
N LYS A 189 1.86 -4.13 14.09
CA LYS A 189 1.19 -5.44 14.14
C LYS A 189 1.86 -6.32 15.19
N VAL A 190 1.09 -6.73 16.19
CA VAL A 190 1.49 -7.71 17.22
C VAL A 190 0.88 -9.06 16.84
N ALA A 191 1.64 -10.15 16.99
CA ALA A 191 1.23 -11.48 16.54
C ALA A 191 0.17 -12.16 17.43
N CYS A 192 -0.15 -11.55 18.58
CA CYS A 192 -1.05 -12.10 19.59
C CYS A 192 -2.15 -11.09 19.91
N GLY A 193 -3.32 -11.60 20.28
CA GLY A 193 -4.51 -10.81 20.60
C GLY A 193 -5.51 -10.73 19.44
N SER A 194 -6.58 -10.00 19.69
CA SER A 194 -7.66 -9.70 18.75
C SER A 194 -7.62 -8.23 18.32
N VAL A 195 -8.44 -7.86 17.33
CA VAL A 195 -8.61 -6.45 16.93
C VAL A 195 -9.20 -5.62 18.07
N GLU A 196 -9.96 -6.24 18.97
CA GLU A 196 -10.57 -5.58 20.13
C GLU A 196 -9.54 -5.22 21.21
N ASP A 197 -8.42 -5.94 21.27
CA ASP A 197 -7.31 -5.66 22.19
C ASP A 197 -6.39 -4.54 21.69
N SER A 198 -6.66 -4.01 20.49
CA SER A 198 -5.87 -2.95 19.89
C SER A 198 -6.19 -1.60 20.53
N TYR A 199 -5.17 -0.75 20.69
CA TYR A 199 -5.31 0.59 21.26
C TYR A 199 -4.31 1.56 20.63
N VAL A 200 -4.60 2.85 20.77
CA VAL A 200 -3.73 3.92 20.28
C VAL A 200 -2.68 4.25 21.34
N VAL A 201 -1.42 4.33 20.92
CA VAL A 201 -0.31 4.79 21.77
C VAL A 201 0.12 6.18 21.30
N GLN A 202 0.11 7.15 22.22
CA GLN A 202 0.71 8.46 21.97
C GLN A 202 2.23 8.35 22.06
N GLY A 203 2.88 8.10 20.93
CA GLY A 203 4.32 7.94 20.83
C GLY A 203 4.69 6.96 19.74
N MET A 204 5.85 6.30 19.89
CA MET A 204 6.33 5.30 18.96
C MET A 204 6.41 3.94 19.65
N VAL A 205 5.82 2.93 19.02
CA VAL A 205 5.88 1.53 19.48
C VAL A 205 6.84 0.76 18.61
N PHE A 206 7.68 -0.05 19.26
CA PHE A 206 8.57 -0.97 18.58
C PHE A 206 8.22 -2.39 18.98
N ASN A 207 8.00 -3.26 18.00
CA ASN A 207 7.67 -4.67 18.23
C ASN A 207 8.94 -5.48 18.57
N ARG A 208 9.63 -5.09 19.65
CA ARG A 208 10.81 -5.75 20.20
C ARG A 208 10.86 -5.54 21.71
N SER A 209 11.39 -6.52 22.42
CA SER A 209 11.71 -6.36 23.85
C SER A 209 12.98 -5.54 24.05
N PRO A 210 13.09 -4.75 25.13
CA PRO A 210 14.36 -4.13 25.51
C PRO A 210 15.44 -5.18 25.82
N GLU A 211 16.69 -4.87 25.47
CA GLU A 211 17.87 -5.75 25.62
C GLU A 211 18.62 -5.53 26.95
N GLY A 212 18.05 -4.76 27.89
CA GLY A 212 18.61 -4.48 29.21
C GLY A 212 18.04 -5.33 30.36
N GLU A 213 18.65 -5.21 31.54
CA GLU A 213 18.14 -5.82 32.79
C GLU A 213 16.85 -5.15 33.23
N VAL A 214 16.81 -3.82 33.18
CA VAL A 214 15.60 -3.04 33.39
C VAL A 214 14.73 -3.20 32.14
N LYS A 215 13.45 -3.54 32.32
CA LYS A 215 12.49 -3.70 31.21
C LYS A 215 11.37 -2.67 31.22
N HIS A 216 11.27 -1.88 32.30
CA HIS A 216 10.20 -0.95 32.52
C HIS A 216 10.72 0.29 33.23
N VAL A 217 10.46 1.45 32.64
CA VAL A 217 10.83 2.76 33.19
C VAL A 217 9.62 3.68 33.07
N LEU A 218 9.21 4.28 34.19
CA LEU A 218 8.15 5.29 34.23
C LEU A 218 8.79 6.68 34.25
N LYS A 219 8.37 7.57 33.34
CA LYS A 219 8.87 8.95 33.22
C LYS A 219 10.40 9.05 33.06
N GLY A 220 10.96 8.25 32.15
CA GLY A 220 12.39 8.30 31.84
C GLY A 220 12.75 9.25 30.69
N LYS A 221 13.99 9.75 30.70
CA LYS A 221 14.59 10.49 29.58
C LYS A 221 14.92 9.52 28.45
N THR A 222 14.43 9.81 27.25
CA THR A 222 14.71 8.99 26.06
C THR A 222 15.73 9.69 25.17
N SER A 223 16.76 8.97 24.76
CA SER A 223 17.81 9.46 23.86
C SER A 223 17.89 8.60 22.60
N ILE A 224 17.93 9.26 21.45
CA ILE A 224 17.93 8.60 20.14
C ILE A 224 19.27 8.86 19.46
N TYR A 225 20.00 7.78 19.17
CA TYR A 225 21.28 7.82 18.49
C TYR A 225 21.19 7.15 17.12
N ASN A 226 21.56 7.87 16.08
CA ASN A 226 21.62 7.33 14.71
C ASN A 226 22.92 6.54 14.44
N CYS A 227 23.50 5.91 15.47
CA CYS A 227 24.69 5.08 15.35
C CYS A 227 24.44 3.70 15.96
N PRO A 228 25.04 2.64 15.39
CA PRO A 228 24.94 1.31 15.96
C PRO A 228 25.79 1.23 17.23
N LEU A 229 25.21 0.65 18.28
CA LEU A 229 25.93 0.26 19.49
C LEU A 229 26.53 -1.13 19.26
N ASP A 230 27.52 -1.16 18.37
CA ASP A 230 28.26 -2.35 17.99
C ASP A 230 29.75 -2.01 17.84
N ILE A 231 30.58 -3.04 17.80
CA ILE A 231 32.03 -2.91 17.59
C ILE A 231 32.26 -2.17 16.27
N SER A 232 32.93 -1.02 16.33
CA SER A 232 33.31 -0.24 15.16
C SER A 232 34.17 -1.09 14.22
N ARG A 233 33.61 -1.49 13.08
CA ARG A 233 34.34 -2.14 12.00
C ARG A 233 34.78 -1.09 10.99
N THR A 234 36.01 -1.22 10.51
CA THR A 234 36.50 -0.40 9.39
C THR A 234 35.76 -0.79 8.11
N GLU A 235 35.48 0.19 7.25
CA GLU A 235 34.84 -0.06 5.94
C GLU A 235 35.70 -0.96 5.05
N LEU A 236 37.01 -0.76 5.09
CA LEU A 236 37.98 -1.64 4.43
C LEU A 236 38.24 -2.88 5.29
N LYS A 237 38.40 -4.03 4.63
CA LYS A 237 38.79 -5.29 5.27
C LYS A 237 40.19 -5.15 5.88
N GLY A 238 40.23 -4.83 7.17
CA GLY A 238 41.43 -4.94 7.98
C GLY A 238 41.53 -6.34 8.56
N THR A 239 42.68 -6.99 8.42
CA THR A 239 43.01 -8.22 9.14
C THR A 239 43.91 -7.88 10.32
N VAL A 240 43.44 -8.13 11.53
CA VAL A 240 44.26 -8.02 12.74
C VAL A 240 44.97 -9.36 12.92
N LEU A 241 46.30 -9.37 12.80
CA LEU A 241 47.11 -10.57 13.00
C LEU A 241 47.61 -10.59 14.44
N MET A 242 47.07 -11.51 15.24
CA MET A 242 47.50 -11.74 16.62
C MET A 242 48.38 -12.99 16.65
N ARG A 243 49.58 -12.88 17.22
CA ARG A 243 50.57 -13.98 17.27
C ARG A 243 50.58 -14.67 18.62
N THR A 244 50.21 -13.95 19.67
CA THR A 244 50.32 -14.43 21.05
C THR A 244 48.97 -14.42 21.75
N ALA A 245 48.73 -15.37 22.67
CA ALA A 245 47.51 -15.41 23.48
C ALA A 245 47.31 -14.13 24.33
N SER A 246 48.40 -13.50 24.77
CA SER A 246 48.36 -12.22 25.49
C SER A 246 47.81 -11.07 24.66
N GLU A 247 48.16 -10.98 23.38
CA GLU A 247 47.69 -9.95 22.44
C GLU A 247 46.18 -10.05 22.21
N LEU A 248 45.67 -11.28 22.11
CA LEU A 248 44.24 -11.56 21.96
C LEU A 248 43.45 -11.09 23.19
N LEU A 249 43.95 -11.38 24.40
CA LEU A 249 43.34 -10.92 25.64
C LEU A 249 43.38 -9.39 25.78
N SER A 250 44.48 -8.74 25.41
CA SER A 250 44.55 -7.27 25.44
C SER A 250 43.58 -6.62 24.46
N PHE A 251 43.45 -7.16 23.24
CA PHE A 251 42.52 -6.64 22.23
C PHE A 251 41.07 -6.71 22.72
N SER A 252 40.67 -7.85 23.28
CA SER A 252 39.32 -8.02 23.86
C SER A 252 39.05 -7.05 25.02
N LYS A 253 40.05 -6.82 25.89
CA LYS A 253 39.93 -5.84 26.98
C LYS A 253 39.79 -4.42 26.47
N ASP A 254 40.58 -4.03 25.46
CA ASP A 254 40.53 -2.70 24.87
C ASP A 254 39.21 -2.45 24.13
N GLU A 255 38.71 -3.44 23.42
CA GLU A 255 37.40 -3.41 22.75
C GLU A 255 36.27 -3.22 23.76
N ASN A 256 36.26 -4.00 24.84
CA ASN A 256 35.29 -3.83 25.94
C ASN A 256 35.40 -2.45 26.59
N LYS A 257 36.61 -1.92 26.79
CA LYS A 257 36.83 -0.58 27.35
C LYS A 257 36.32 0.53 26.43
N ARG A 258 36.44 0.38 25.10
CA ARG A 258 35.89 1.32 24.11
C ARG A 258 34.37 1.31 24.13
N THR A 259 33.76 0.12 24.10
CA THR A 259 32.29 -0.02 24.19
C THR A 259 31.77 0.56 25.50
N LYS A 260 32.44 0.29 26.63
CA LYS A 260 32.05 0.84 27.93
C LYS A 260 32.09 2.37 27.95
N LYS A 261 33.15 2.98 27.42
CA LYS A 261 33.24 4.45 27.28
C LYS A 261 32.13 5.02 26.39
N ALA A 262 31.78 4.33 25.31
CA ALA A 262 30.68 4.76 24.45
C ALA A 262 29.34 4.73 25.20
N VAL A 263 29.07 3.67 25.97
CA VAL A 263 27.87 3.56 26.82
C VAL A 263 27.86 4.61 27.93
N GLU A 264 28.98 4.83 28.62
CA GLU A 264 29.11 5.85 29.67
C GLU A 264 28.94 7.28 29.14
N SER A 265 29.20 7.51 27.85
CA SER A 265 28.96 8.82 27.20
C SER A 265 27.51 9.04 26.77
N MET A 266 26.70 7.99 26.77
CA MET A 266 25.27 8.09 26.49
C MET A 266 24.54 8.57 27.75
N ASP A 267 23.59 9.47 27.55
CA ASP A 267 22.80 10.07 28.62
C ASP A 267 21.33 9.78 28.36
N GLY A 268 20.61 9.28 29.36
CA GLY A 268 19.18 8.97 29.29
C GLY A 268 18.85 7.55 29.74
N ASP A 269 17.70 7.40 30.40
CA ASP A 269 17.22 6.13 30.96
C ASP A 269 16.81 5.12 29.87
N VAL A 270 16.40 5.62 28.70
CA VAL A 270 16.02 4.82 27.53
C VAL A 270 16.86 5.24 26.32
N VAL A 271 17.72 4.33 25.86
CA VAL A 271 18.58 4.59 24.70
C VAL A 271 18.07 3.83 23.47
N ILE A 272 17.85 4.55 22.36
CA ILE A 272 17.43 3.99 21.07
C ILE A 272 18.58 4.15 20.07
N CYS A 273 19.13 3.05 19.57
CA CYS A 273 20.24 3.08 18.60
C CYS A 273 19.87 2.49 17.23
N SER A 274 20.31 3.14 16.15
CA SER A 274 20.12 2.68 14.76
C SER A 274 21.20 1.64 14.35
N GLY A 275 20.83 0.41 13.97
CA GLY A 275 21.78 -0.65 13.60
C GLY A 275 21.14 -1.95 13.09
N LYS A 276 21.96 -3.00 12.83
CA LYS A 276 21.49 -4.35 12.38
C LYS A 276 20.47 -5.00 13.34
N GLY A 277 20.36 -4.48 14.55
CA GLY A 277 19.14 -4.49 15.34
C GLY A 277 18.96 -3.12 15.97
N ILE A 278 17.72 -2.64 16.07
CA ILE A 278 17.41 -1.58 17.02
C ILE A 278 17.59 -2.21 18.40
N ARG A 279 18.64 -1.81 19.11
CA ARG A 279 18.92 -2.22 20.49
C ARG A 279 18.40 -1.14 21.41
N TYR A 280 17.58 -1.54 22.38
CA TYR A 280 17.15 -0.67 23.47
C TYR A 280 17.86 -1.13 24.72
N ILE A 281 18.70 -0.27 25.26
CA ILE A 281 19.30 -0.50 26.57
C ILE A 281 18.59 0.46 27.51
N LEU A 282 17.95 -0.10 28.53
CA LEU A 282 17.42 0.66 29.65
C LEU A 282 18.54 0.72 30.68
N THR A 283 18.99 1.94 30.99
CA THR A 283 20.01 2.19 32.00
C THR A 283 19.33 2.64 33.28
N SER A 284 19.84 2.19 34.43
CA SER A 284 19.36 2.52 35.77
C SER A 284 19.56 3.98 36.14
#